data_AF-A0A1U9JKC3-F1
#
_entry.id   AF-A0A1U9JKC3-F1
#
_cell.length_a   1.000
_cell.length_b   1.000
_cell.length_c   1.000
_cell.angle_alpha   90.00
_cell.angle_beta   90.00
_cell.angle_gamma   90.00
#
_symmetry.space_group_name_H-M   'P 1'
#
loop_
_entity.id
_entity.type
_entity.pdbx_description
1 polymer ?
#
loop_
_entity_poly.entity_id
_entity_poly.type
_entity_poly.pdbx_seq_one_letter_code
_entity_poly.pdbx_strand_id
1 'polypeptide(L)'
;MAVYPSVTPADERDARKWALIVYILQACSLLVGITLLVAVILNYVKRKDMRGTLAESHFRWQINTFWYSLLWAVLGALTSIIGVGIVVLVAAGVWFLYRIIKGMVYLQDGKTMYLNNSQVPPGYKRGF
;
A
#
# COMPACT_ATOMS: atom_id res chain seq x y z
N MET A 1 0.75 15.79 23.85
CA MET A 1 0.34 15.69 22.43
C MET A 1 1.48 16.27 21.59
N ALA A 2 2.07 15.51 20.67
CA ALA A 2 3.06 16.09 19.76
C ALA A 2 2.32 17.04 18.80
N VAL A 3 2.63 18.33 18.86
CA VAL A 3 2.19 19.31 17.86
C VAL A 3 2.96 18.97 16.59
N TYR A 4 2.33 18.26 15.66
CA TYR A 4 2.92 18.08 14.34
C TYR A 4 3.00 19.45 13.68
N PRO A 5 4.15 19.84 13.09
CA PRO A 5 4.16 21.00 12.21
C PRO A 5 3.06 20.82 11.16
N SER A 6 2.36 21.90 10.85
CA SER A 6 1.33 21.89 9.81
C SER A 6 1.96 21.42 8.50
N VAL A 7 1.47 20.30 7.95
CA VAL A 7 1.93 19.76 6.65
C VAL A 7 1.79 20.86 5.60
N THR A 8 2.90 21.23 4.96
CA THR A 8 2.88 22.25 3.92
C THR A 8 2.41 21.67 2.59
N PRO A 9 1.94 22.51 1.63
CA PRO A 9 1.62 22.03 0.29
C PRO A 9 2.81 21.37 -0.44
N ALA A 10 4.05 21.72 -0.09
CA ALA A 10 5.24 21.09 -0.65
C ALA A 10 5.43 19.67 -0.09
N ASP A 11 5.34 19.51 1.24
CA ASP A 11 5.44 18.20 1.90
C ASP A 11 4.39 17.22 1.38
N GLU A 12 3.16 17.70 1.17
CA GLU A 12 2.05 16.90 0.63
C GLU A 12 2.33 16.44 -0.82
N ARG A 13 2.90 17.32 -1.68
CA ARG A 13 3.29 16.94 -3.05
C ARG A 13 4.40 15.88 -3.04
N ASP A 14 5.42 16.06 -2.21
CA ASP A 14 6.52 15.13 -2.09
C ASP A 14 6.07 13.77 -1.55
N ALA A 15 5.17 13.77 -0.56
CA ALA A 15 4.58 12.55 -0.01
C ALA A 15 3.78 11.77 -1.07
N ARG A 16 2.96 12.47 -1.89
CA ARG A 16 2.24 11.86 -3.01
C ARG A 16 3.19 11.28 -4.05
N LYS A 17 4.26 12.00 -4.40
CA LYS A 17 5.29 11.52 -5.33
C LYS A 17 5.92 10.21 -4.82
N TRP A 18 6.29 10.15 -3.54
CA TRP A 18 6.85 8.93 -2.95
C TRP A 18 5.86 7.77 -2.95
N ALA A 19 4.60 8.01 -2.60
CA ALA A 19 3.56 6.98 -2.68
C ALA A 19 3.39 6.45 -4.11
N LEU A 20 3.42 7.34 -5.11
CA LEU A 20 3.34 6.95 -6.51
C LEU A 20 4.56 6.11 -6.96
N ILE A 21 5.77 6.52 -6.57
CA ILE A 21 7.00 5.77 -6.86
C ILE A 21 6.89 4.34 -6.33
N VAL A 22 6.41 4.17 -5.09
CA VAL A 22 6.22 2.85 -4.49
C VAL A 22 5.19 2.02 -5.28
N TYR A 23 4.07 2.60 -5.72
CA TYR A 23 3.12 1.88 -6.57
C TYR A 23 3.74 1.45 -7.91
N ILE A 24 4.53 2.31 -8.54
CA ILE A 24 5.23 1.98 -9.79
C ILE A 24 6.20 0.81 -9.55
N LEU A 25 6.98 0.83 -8.47
CA LEU A 25 7.89 -0.27 -8.14
C LEU A 25 7.14 -1.60 -7.89
N GLN A 26 5.97 -1.55 -7.26
CA GLN A 26 5.08 -2.70 -7.11
C GLN A 26 4.50 -3.18 -8.45
N ALA A 27 4.21 -2.28 -9.38
CA ALA A 27 3.76 -2.67 -10.73
C ALA A 27 4.90 -3.33 -11.52
N CYS A 28 6.09 -2.72 -11.50
CA CYS A 28 7.29 -3.26 -12.16
C CYS A 28 7.70 -4.64 -11.63
N SER A 29 7.32 -4.98 -10.39
CA SER A 29 7.67 -6.28 -9.82
C SER A 29 6.95 -7.44 -10.47
N LEU A 30 5.88 -7.19 -11.23
CA LEU A 30 5.24 -8.22 -12.05
C LEU A 30 6.17 -8.73 -13.17
N LEU A 31 7.17 -7.93 -13.56
CA LEU A 31 8.14 -8.28 -14.59
C LEU A 31 9.46 -8.81 -13.99
N VAL A 32 9.95 -8.20 -12.90
CA VAL A 32 11.31 -8.46 -12.37
C VAL A 32 11.30 -9.07 -10.96
N GLY A 33 10.19 -9.01 -10.23
CA GLY A 33 10.06 -9.52 -8.86
C GLY A 33 10.80 -8.69 -7.80
N ILE A 34 12.11 -8.47 -7.97
CA ILE A 34 13.00 -7.84 -6.98
C ILE A 34 12.57 -6.43 -6.58
N THR A 35 11.92 -5.69 -7.48
CA THR A 35 11.44 -4.33 -7.21
C THR A 35 10.35 -4.29 -6.13
N LEU A 36 9.67 -5.42 -5.86
CA LEU A 36 8.69 -5.53 -4.78
C LEU A 36 9.35 -5.38 -3.40
N LEU A 37 10.56 -5.94 -3.24
CA LEU A 37 11.34 -5.79 -2.01
C LEU A 37 11.83 -4.36 -1.84
N VAL A 38 12.31 -3.73 -2.93
CA VAL A 38 12.69 -2.31 -2.90
C VAL A 38 11.51 -1.42 -2.50
N ALA A 39 10.32 -1.69 -3.04
CA ALA A 39 9.10 -0.95 -2.72
C ALA A 39 8.75 -1.03 -1.22
N VAL A 40 8.81 -2.21 -0.60
CA VAL A 40 8.48 -2.34 0.83
C VAL A 40 9.58 -1.73 1.72
N ILE A 41 10.84 -1.80 1.33
CA ILE A 41 11.94 -1.12 2.04
C ILE A 41 11.71 0.40 2.03
N LEU A 42 11.43 0.98 0.85
CA LEU A 42 11.12 2.41 0.73
C LEU A 42 9.93 2.80 1.59
N ASN A 43 8.87 1.98 1.59
CA ASN A 43 7.73 2.19 2.48
C ASN A 43 8.17 2.34 3.93
N TYR A 44 8.95 1.39 4.47
CA TYR A 44 9.36 1.43 5.87
C TYR A 44 10.32 2.59 6.19
N VAL A 45 11.28 2.86 5.30
CA VAL A 45 12.25 3.95 5.47
C VAL A 45 11.55 5.31 5.47
N LYS A 46 10.66 5.56 4.51
CA LYS A 46 9.97 6.84 4.36
C LYS A 46 8.70 6.97 5.20
N ARG A 47 8.26 5.91 5.88
CA ARG A 47 6.99 5.89 6.64
C ARG A 47 6.84 7.03 7.64
N LYS A 48 7.91 7.43 8.32
CA LYS A 48 7.87 8.49 9.33
C LYS A 48 7.62 9.86 8.70
N ASP A 49 8.17 10.10 7.51
CA ASP A 49 8.04 11.35 6.74
C ASP A 49 6.60 11.54 6.24
N MET A 50 5.84 10.45 6.06
CA MET A 50 4.48 10.51 5.51
C MET A 50 3.42 10.87 6.54
N ARG A 51 3.75 10.99 7.84
CA ARG A 51 2.75 11.19 8.91
C ARG A 51 1.98 12.49 8.75
N GLY A 52 0.66 12.43 8.85
CA GLY A 52 -0.22 13.58 8.70
C GLY A 52 -0.50 13.99 7.24
N THR A 53 0.17 13.37 6.26
CA THR A 53 -0.07 13.58 4.82
C THR A 53 -1.11 12.58 4.30
N LEU A 54 -1.64 12.81 3.10
CA LEU A 54 -2.49 11.83 2.42
C LEU A 54 -1.80 10.47 2.25
N ALA A 55 -0.49 10.48 1.96
CA ALA A 55 0.32 9.32 1.65
C ALA A 55 0.45 8.34 2.84
N GLU A 56 0.21 8.77 4.08
CA GLU A 56 0.29 7.88 5.26
C GLU A 56 -0.58 6.63 5.09
N SER A 57 -1.81 6.82 4.63
CA SER A 57 -2.76 5.72 4.41
C SER A 57 -2.36 4.84 3.21
N HIS A 58 -1.78 5.42 2.16
CA HIS A 58 -1.29 4.67 1.00
C HIS A 58 -0.07 3.83 1.35
N PHE A 59 0.88 4.35 2.12
CA PHE A 59 2.03 3.59 2.60
C PHE A 59 1.59 2.39 3.42
N ARG A 60 0.59 2.56 4.30
CA ARG A 60 0.00 1.43 5.03
C ARG A 60 -0.60 0.40 4.08
N TRP A 61 -1.37 0.86 3.09
CA TRP A 61 -2.00 0.00 2.09
C TRP A 61 -0.96 -0.81 1.32
N GLN A 62 0.11 -0.15 0.87
CA GLN A 62 1.22 -0.73 0.11
C GLN A 62 2.03 -1.75 0.92
N ILE A 63 2.33 -1.45 2.20
CA ILE A 63 2.97 -2.40 3.12
C ILE A 63 2.10 -3.64 3.30
N ASN A 64 0.80 -3.46 3.54
CA ASN A 64 -0.12 -4.59 3.67
C ASN A 64 -0.19 -5.38 2.35
N THR A 65 -0.11 -4.71 1.20
CA THR A 65 -0.08 -5.38 -0.12
C THR A 65 1.11 -6.30 -0.22
N PHE A 66 2.29 -5.83 0.17
CA PHE A 66 3.49 -6.66 0.20
C PHE A 66 3.30 -7.94 1.04
N TRP A 67 2.87 -7.80 2.30
CA TRP A 67 2.81 -8.93 3.22
C TRP A 67 1.74 -9.96 2.84
N TYR A 68 0.58 -9.51 2.37
CA TYR A 68 -0.44 -10.43 1.87
C TYR A 68 -0.01 -11.08 0.55
N SER A 69 0.65 -10.36 -0.36
CA SER A 69 1.21 -10.97 -1.58
C SER A 69 2.25 -12.04 -1.24
N LEU A 70 3.13 -11.77 -0.28
CA LEU A 70 4.11 -12.75 0.19
C LEU A 70 3.44 -13.98 0.79
N LEU A 71 2.42 -13.79 1.64
CA LEU A 71 1.64 -14.88 2.21
C LEU A 71 0.99 -15.74 1.12
N TRP A 72 0.28 -15.13 0.17
CA TRP A 72 -0.38 -15.87 -0.91
C TRP A 72 0.61 -16.55 -1.86
N ALA A 73 1.77 -15.94 -2.12
CA ALA A 73 2.83 -16.56 -2.90
C ALA A 73 3.37 -17.82 -2.21
N VAL A 74 3.61 -17.76 -0.90
CA VAL A 74 4.05 -18.93 -0.11
C VAL A 74 2.98 -20.02 -0.10
N LEU A 75 1.71 -19.66 0.19
CA LEU A 75 0.61 -20.62 0.20
C LEU A 75 0.37 -21.25 -1.18
N GLY A 76 0.44 -20.45 -2.24
CA GLY A 76 0.32 -20.93 -3.62
C GLY A 76 1.47 -21.85 -4.02
N ALA A 77 2.70 -21.54 -3.62
CA ALA A 77 3.86 -22.41 -3.86
C ALA A 77 3.71 -23.76 -3.13
N LEU A 78 3.32 -23.75 -1.86
CA LEU A 78 3.12 -24.97 -1.07
C LEU A 78 1.98 -25.86 -1.62
N THR A 79 0.87 -25.24 -2.03
CA THR A 79 -0.29 -25.96 -2.58
C THR A 79 -0.13 -26.33 -4.05
N SER A 80 0.91 -25.85 -4.74
CA SER A 80 1.23 -26.26 -6.12
C SER A 80 1.63 -27.73 -6.20
N ILE A 81 2.13 -28.32 -5.10
CA ILE A 81 2.47 -29.75 -5.02
C ILE A 81 1.26 -30.65 -5.32
N ILE A 82 0.06 -30.19 -4.96
CA ILE A 82 -1.22 -30.90 -5.19
C ILE A 82 -2.02 -30.31 -6.37
N GLY A 83 -1.40 -29.48 -7.21
CA GLY A 83 -2.00 -28.87 -8.41
C GLY A 83 -2.91 -27.66 -8.18
N VAL A 84 -3.38 -27.43 -6.96
CA VAL A 84 -4.30 -26.31 -6.62
C VAL A 84 -3.59 -24.95 -6.60
N GLY A 85 -2.29 -24.94 -6.32
CA GLY A 85 -1.52 -23.70 -6.12
C GLY A 85 -1.51 -22.74 -7.30
N ILE A 86 -1.61 -23.22 -8.54
CA ILE A 86 -1.66 -22.35 -9.73
C ILE A 86 -2.89 -21.42 -9.67
N VAL A 87 -4.05 -21.94 -9.29
CA VAL A 87 -5.28 -21.13 -9.17
C VAL A 87 -5.12 -20.06 -8.09
N VAL A 88 -4.51 -20.44 -6.96
CA VAL A 88 -4.21 -19.51 -5.85
C VAL A 88 -3.26 -18.40 -6.32
N LEU A 89 -2.19 -18.74 -7.03
CA LEU A 89 -1.20 -17.78 -7.52
C LEU A 89 -1.81 -16.82 -8.56
N VAL A 90 -2.65 -17.31 -9.47
CA VAL A 90 -3.36 -16.46 -10.45
C VAL A 90 -4.32 -15.51 -9.75
N ALA A 91 -5.14 -16.01 -8.82
CA ALA A 91 -6.06 -15.19 -8.05
C ALA A 91 -5.32 -14.12 -7.22
N ALA A 92 -4.21 -14.50 -6.60
CA ALA A 92 -3.34 -13.57 -5.87
C ALA A 92 -2.72 -12.50 -6.78
N GLY A 93 -2.31 -12.87 -8.00
CA GLY A 93 -1.80 -11.94 -9.00
C GLY A 93 -2.84 -10.90 -9.43
N VAL A 94 -4.07 -11.34 -9.71
CA VAL A 94 -5.20 -10.44 -10.04
C VAL A 94 -5.53 -9.52 -8.88
N TRP A 95 -5.61 -10.07 -7.67
CA TRP A 95 -5.84 -9.30 -6.44
C TRP A 95 -4.74 -8.26 -6.20
N PHE A 96 -3.48 -8.61 -6.41
CA PHE A 96 -2.33 -7.72 -6.28
C PHE A 96 -2.40 -6.56 -7.27
N LEU A 97 -2.66 -6.85 -8.54
CA LEU A 97 -2.82 -5.83 -9.58
C LEU A 97 -3.96 -4.86 -9.28
N TYR A 98 -5.12 -5.40 -8.87
CA TYR A 98 -6.26 -4.59 -8.42
C TYR A 98 -5.85 -3.63 -7.29
N ARG A 99 -5.10 -4.10 -6.28
CA ARG A 99 -4.70 -3.28 -5.14
C ARG A 99 -3.77 -2.13 -5.54
N ILE A 100 -2.91 -2.33 -6.53
CA ILE A 100 -2.04 -1.29 -7.09
C ILE A 100 -2.88 -0.24 -7.83
N ILE A 101 -3.70 -0.67 -8.78
CA ILE A 101 -4.53 0.24 -9.60
C ILE A 101 -5.45 1.08 -8.71
N LYS A 102 -6.18 0.43 -7.79
CA LYS A 102 -7.05 1.13 -6.85
C LYS A 102 -6.29 2.15 -6.00
N GLY A 103 -5.10 1.78 -5.53
CA GLY A 103 -4.26 2.66 -4.72
C GLY A 103 -3.77 3.89 -5.49
N MET A 104 -3.39 3.73 -6.76
CA MET A 104 -2.98 4.83 -7.63
C MET A 104 -4.14 5.76 -7.96
N VAL A 105 -5.32 5.21 -8.30
CA VAL A 105 -6.53 6.00 -8.59
C VAL A 105 -6.93 6.84 -7.38
N TYR A 106 -6.98 6.25 -6.18
CA TYR A 106 -7.34 6.98 -4.97
C TYR A 106 -6.31 8.08 -4.63
N LEU A 107 -5.02 7.82 -4.88
CA LEU A 107 -3.97 8.80 -4.65
C LEU A 107 -4.13 10.02 -5.57
N GLN A 108 -4.49 9.79 -6.84
CA GLN A 108 -4.76 10.85 -7.82
C GLN A 108 -6.03 11.64 -7.47
N ASP A 109 -7.06 10.96 -7.00
CA ASP A 109 -8.30 11.57 -6.51
C ASP A 109 -8.14 12.36 -5.20
N GLY A 110 -6.98 12.32 -4.56
CA GLY A 110 -6.76 12.95 -3.25
C GLY A 110 -7.50 12.24 -2.10
N LYS A 111 -7.85 10.96 -2.26
CA LYS A 111 -8.60 10.14 -1.30
C LYS A 111 -7.66 9.26 -0.49
N THR A 112 -7.96 9.07 0.80
CA THR A 112 -7.20 8.14 1.66
C THR A 112 -7.57 6.69 1.40
N MET A 113 -6.66 5.75 1.68
CA MET A 113 -6.95 4.30 1.58
C MET A 113 -7.68 3.75 2.80
N TYR A 114 -7.46 4.36 3.96
CA TYR A 114 -8.11 4.03 5.21
C TYR A 114 -8.67 5.32 5.78
N LEU A 115 -9.88 5.26 6.32
CA LEU A 115 -10.46 6.39 7.03
C LEU A 115 -9.51 6.81 8.16
N ASN A 116 -8.98 8.03 8.06
CA ASN A 116 -8.16 8.67 9.08
C ASN A 116 -9.08 9.18 10.20
N ASN A 117 -8.69 9.02 11.46
CA ASN A 117 -9.41 9.54 12.63
C ASN A 117 -9.71 11.06 12.57
N SER A 118 -8.97 11.86 11.79
CA SER A 118 -9.27 13.29 11.57
C SER A 118 -10.42 13.55 10.60
N GLN A 119 -10.91 12.54 9.90
CA GLN A 119 -12.09 12.57 9.03
C GLN A 119 -13.31 11.90 9.69
N VAL A 120 -13.12 11.32 10.88
CA VAL A 120 -14.18 10.68 11.64
C VAL A 120 -14.82 11.74 12.55
N PRO A 121 -16.12 12.05 12.39
CA PRO A 121 -16.79 12.99 13.28
C PRO A 121 -16.69 12.53 14.74
N PRO A 122 -16.58 13.46 15.72
CA PRO A 122 -16.58 13.10 17.13
C PRO A 122 -17.82 12.24 17.46
N GLY A 123 -17.60 11.04 18.00
CA GLY A 123 -18.68 10.14 18.45
C GLY A 123 -19.01 8.95 17.55
N TYR A 124 -18.39 8.79 16.38
CA TYR A 124 -18.60 7.59 15.56
C TYR A 124 -17.86 6.38 16.15
N LYS A 125 -18.59 5.39 16.69
CA LYS A 125 -18.01 4.13 17.16
C LYS A 125 -17.62 3.26 15.97
N ARG A 126 -16.33 2.95 15.84
CA ARG A 126 -15.82 2.02 14.83
C ARG A 126 -16.42 0.63 15.05
N GLY A 127 -17.18 0.14 14.08
CA GLY A 127 -17.40 -1.30 13.92
C GLY A 127 -16.09 -1.96 13.53
N PHE A 128 -15.79 -3.09 14.16
CA PHE A 128 -14.61 -3.92 13.93
C PHE A 128 -14.41 -4.28 12.46
#